data_AF-A0A3C7W479-F1
#
_entry.id   AF-A0A3C7W479-F1
#
_cell.length_a   1.000
_cell.length_b   1.000
_cell.length_c   1.000
_cell.angle_alpha   90.00
_cell.angle_beta   90.00
_cell.angle_gamma   90.00
#
_symmetry.space_group_name_H-M   'P 1'
#
loop_
_entity.id
_entity.type
_entity.pdbx_description
1 polymer ?
#
loop_
_entity_poly.entity_id
_entity_poly.type
_entity_poly.pdbx_seq_one_letter_code
_entity_poly.pdbx_strand_id
1 'polypeptide(L)'
;MSNQPGGYERHPVQNLGLVPMVVEQTSRGERSYDIFSRLLKERVIFVVGPIEDHMANLIVAQLLFLESENPDKDVHLYINSPG
;
A
#
# COMPACT_ATOMS: atom_id res chain seq x y z
N MET A 1 -8.09 -40.01 21.38
CA MET A 1 -7.22 -38.84 21.58
C MET A 1 -6.28 -38.75 20.38
N SER A 2 -6.64 -37.95 19.37
CA SER A 2 -5.81 -37.69 18.19
C SER A 2 -5.70 -36.18 18.03
N ASN A 3 -4.57 -35.64 18.48
CA ASN A 3 -4.26 -34.21 18.44
C ASN A 3 -3.80 -33.88 17.01
N GLN A 4 -4.64 -33.23 16.21
CA GLN A 4 -4.23 -32.66 14.92
C GLN A 4 -3.83 -31.19 15.16
N PRO A 5 -2.62 -30.74 14.76
CA PRO A 5 -2.23 -29.36 14.93
C PRO A 5 -2.95 -28.50 13.89
N GLY A 6 -3.68 -27.48 14.35
CA GLY A 6 -4.34 -26.50 13.50
C GLY A 6 -3.31 -25.72 12.67
N GLY A 7 -3.19 -26.09 11.39
CA GLY A 7 -2.53 -25.26 10.40
C GLY A 7 -3.42 -24.06 10.11
N TYR A 8 -2.95 -22.87 10.43
CA TYR A 8 -3.56 -21.65 9.92
C TYR A 8 -3.40 -21.66 8.40
N GLU A 9 -4.45 -22.02 7.67
CA GLU A 9 -4.54 -21.77 6.23
C GLU A 9 -4.32 -20.27 6.04
N ARG A 10 -3.15 -19.91 5.52
CA ARG A 10 -2.91 -18.57 4.99
C ARG A 10 -3.82 -18.44 3.78
N HIS A 11 -5.03 -17.95 3.96
CA HIS A 11 -5.79 -17.40 2.83
C HIS A 11 -4.91 -16.28 2.26
N PRO A 12 -4.34 -16.41 1.04
CA PRO A 12 -3.76 -15.26 0.39
C PRO A 12 -4.89 -14.25 0.29
N VAL A 13 -4.68 -13.02 0.76
CA VAL A 13 -5.68 -11.97 0.71
C VAL A 13 -5.91 -11.63 -0.77
N GLN A 14 -6.78 -12.41 -1.42
CA GLN A 14 -7.29 -12.15 -2.75
C GLN A 14 -8.45 -11.17 -2.57
N ASN A 15 -8.12 -9.91 -2.23
CA ASN A 15 -9.03 -8.81 -2.43
C ASN A 15 -8.62 -8.03 -3.69
N LEU A 16 -8.50 -8.75 -4.80
CA LEU A 16 -8.50 -8.16 -6.15
C LEU A 16 -9.96 -8.01 -6.55
N GLY A 17 -10.57 -6.87 -6.22
CA GLY A 17 -11.98 -6.64 -6.57
C GLY A 17 -12.28 -5.19 -6.88
N LEU A 18 -12.22 -4.31 -5.88
CA LEU A 18 -12.49 -2.89 -6.04
C LEU A 18 -11.66 -2.13 -5.01
N VAL A 19 -10.68 -1.34 -5.47
CA VAL A 19 -10.01 -0.39 -4.59
C VAL A 19 -10.98 0.77 -4.35
N PRO A 20 -11.33 1.10 -3.10
CA PRO A 20 -12.25 2.19 -2.81
C PRO A 20 -11.75 3.52 -3.41
N MET A 21 -12.66 4.26 -4.02
CA MET A 21 -12.40 5.61 -4.52
C MET A 21 -12.77 6.64 -3.45
N VAL A 22 -11.93 7.65 -3.31
CA VAL A 22 -12.09 8.78 -2.40
C VAL A 22 -12.20 10.06 -3.22
N VAL A 23 -13.18 10.90 -2.89
CA VAL A 23 -13.39 12.21 -3.53
C VAL A 23 -12.77 13.29 -2.65
N GLU A 24 -11.85 14.07 -3.23
CA GLU A 24 -11.25 15.25 -2.61
C GLU A 24 -11.90 16.52 -3.17
N GLN A 25 -12.52 17.32 -2.30
CA GLN A 25 -13.05 18.65 -2.66
C GLN A 25 -11.88 19.62 -2.76
N THR A 26 -11.69 20.24 -3.91
CA THR A 26 -10.69 21.29 -4.14
C THR A 26 -11.39 22.60 -4.52
N SER A 27 -10.68 23.73 -4.41
CA SER A 27 -11.19 25.04 -4.83
C SER A 27 -11.57 25.14 -6.31
N ARG A 28 -11.15 24.16 -7.14
CA ARG A 28 -11.46 24.07 -8.57
C ARG A 28 -12.44 22.94 -8.91
N GLY A 29 -13.03 22.28 -7.91
CA GLY A 29 -13.98 21.17 -8.09
C GLY A 29 -13.52 19.88 -7.40
N GLU A 30 -14.12 18.75 -7.78
CA GLU A 30 -13.86 17.44 -7.19
C GLU A 30 -12.76 16.67 -7.94
N ARG A 31 -11.86 16.02 -7.19
CA ARG A 31 -10.88 15.09 -7.76
C ARG A 31 -10.98 13.74 -7.07
N SER A 32 -11.16 12.69 -7.86
CA SER A 32 -11.27 11.31 -7.37
C SER A 32 -9.93 10.61 -7.45
N TYR A 33 -9.57 9.89 -6.39
CA TYR A 33 -8.39 9.02 -6.31
C TYR A 33 -8.79 7.67 -5.75
N ASP A 34 -8.07 6.62 -6.09
CA ASP A 34 -8.14 5.43 -5.25
C ASP A 34 -7.49 5.74 -3.89
N ILE A 35 -7.86 4.97 -2.87
CA ILE A 35 -7.39 5.21 -1.50
C ILE A 35 -5.85 5.17 -1.37
N PHE A 36 -5.16 4.33 -2.14
CA PHE A 36 -3.70 4.23 -2.07
C PHE A 36 -3.05 5.47 -2.70
N SER A 37 -3.53 5.92 -3.86
CA SER A 37 -3.08 7.17 -4.48
C SER A 37 -3.31 8.37 -3.56
N ARG A 38 -4.43 8.42 -2.84
CA ARG A 38 -4.70 9.50 -1.87
C ARG A 38 -3.70 9.47 -0.71
N LEU A 39 -3.36 8.29 -0.21
CA LEU A 39 -2.42 8.10 0.90
C LEU A 39 -0.96 8.33 0.48
N LEU A 40 -0.60 8.01 -0.76
CA LEU A 40 0.72 8.32 -1.32
C LEU A 40 0.96 9.84 -1.35
N LYS A 41 -0.07 10.66 -1.63
CA LYS A 41 0.01 12.13 -1.50
C LYS A 41 0.32 12.59 -0.07
N GLU A 42 -0.08 11.83 0.94
CA GLU A 42 0.27 12.04 2.35
C GLU A 42 1.60 11.35 2.73
N ARG A 43 2.38 10.90 1.74
CA ARG A 43 3.68 10.24 1.91
C ARG A 43 3.61 8.91 2.67
N VAL A 44 2.51 8.18 2.49
CA VAL A 44 2.30 6.86 3.06
C VAL A 44 2.47 5.79 1.98
N ILE A 45 3.38 4.84 2.22
CA ILE A 45 3.66 3.69 1.35
C ILE A 45 3.30 2.39 2.08
N PHE A 46 2.65 1.47 1.37
CA PHE A 46 2.25 0.17 1.90
C PHE A 46 3.10 -0.95 1.29
N VAL A 47 3.65 -1.79 2.15
CA VAL A 47 4.35 -3.03 1.77
C VAL A 47 3.52 -4.20 2.29
N VAL A 48 2.66 -4.76 1.44
CA VAL A 48 1.67 -5.77 1.83
C VAL A 48 1.82 -7.02 0.99
N GLY A 49 1.90 -8.18 1.63
CA GLY A 49 2.11 -9.46 0.96
C GLY A 49 3.58 -9.83 0.77
N PRO A 50 3.87 -10.95 0.07
CA PRO A 50 5.23 -11.44 -0.16
C PRO A 50 6.13 -10.42 -0.87
N ILE A 51 7.43 -10.42 -0.56
CA ILE A 51 8.37 -9.53 -1.25
C ILE A 51 8.84 -10.17 -2.55
N GLU A 52 8.40 -9.57 -3.66
CA GLU A 52 8.77 -9.97 -5.01
C GLU A 52 9.45 -8.80 -5.74
N ASP A 53 10.29 -9.10 -6.73
CA ASP A 53 11.06 -8.10 -7.50
C ASP A 53 10.17 -6.98 -8.08
N HIS A 54 8.97 -7.33 -8.56
CA HIS A 54 8.03 -6.34 -9.09
C HIS A 54 7.54 -5.38 -8.00
N MET A 55 7.16 -5.92 -6.83
CA MET A 55 6.73 -5.09 -5.71
C MET A 55 7.87 -4.21 -5.22
N ALA A 56 9.08 -4.77 -5.06
CA ALA A 56 10.25 -4.01 -4.65
C ALA A 56 10.53 -2.83 -5.58
N ASN A 57 10.45 -3.04 -6.90
CA ASN A 57 10.60 -1.98 -7.90
C ASN A 57 9.53 -0.88 -7.75
N LEU A 58 8.27 -1.23 -7.48
CA LEU A 58 7.22 -0.24 -7.25
C LEU A 58 7.46 0.59 -5.99
N ILE A 59 7.94 -0.04 -4.91
CA ILE A 59 8.27 0.66 -3.66
C ILE A 59 9.44 1.62 -3.86
N VAL A 60 10.49 1.20 -4.58
CA VAL A 60 11.62 2.08 -4.92
C VAL A 60 11.15 3.28 -5.75
N ALA A 61 10.30 3.06 -6.75
CA ALA A 61 9.75 4.15 -7.55
C ALA A 61 8.93 5.15 -6.71
N GLN A 62 8.12 4.67 -5.77
CA GLN A 62 7.35 5.53 -4.86
C GLN A 62 8.25 6.33 -3.93
N LEU A 63 9.32 5.72 -3.39
CA LEU A 63 10.29 6.42 -2.53
C LEU A 63 11.00 7.55 -3.29
N LEU A 64 11.53 7.26 -4.48
CA LEU A 64 12.19 8.27 -5.32
C LEU A 64 11.24 9.39 -5.74
N PHE A 65 9.98 9.06 -6.04
CA PHE A 65 8.96 10.06 -6.33
C PHE A 65 8.73 10.99 -5.12
N LEU A 66 8.54 10.45 -3.93
CA LEU A 66 8.32 11.27 -2.72
C LEU A 66 9.55 12.09 -2.31
N GLU A 67 10.75 11.56 -2.50
CA GLU A 67 12.01 12.27 -2.29
C GLU A 67 12.11 13.47 -3.25
N SER A 68 11.77 13.27 -4.53
CA SER A 68 11.80 14.35 -5.53
C SER A 68 10.80 15.48 -5.27
N GLU A 69 9.65 15.17 -4.66
CA GLU A 69 8.63 16.17 -4.30
C GLU A 69 9.05 17.02 -3.09
N ASN A 70 9.62 16.38 -2.07
CA ASN A 70 10.14 17.07 -0.89
C ASN A 70 11.10 16.13 -0.13
N PRO A 71 12.43 16.35 -0.21
CA PRO A 71 13.41 15.46 0.42
C PRO A 71 13.47 15.63 1.95
N ASP A 72 13.01 16.76 2.49
CA ASP A 72 13.07 17.08 3.92
C ASP A 72 11.88 16.52 4.72
N LYS A 73 10.84 16.03 4.04
CA LYS A 73 9.66 15.46 4.68
C LYS A 73 9.80 13.96 4.89
N ASP A 74 9.37 13.49 6.04
CA ASP A 74 9.32 12.07 6.36
C ASP A 74 8.43 11.28 5.39
N VAL A 75 8.76 10.00 5.22
CA VAL A 75 7.95 9.01 4.51
C VAL A 75 7.53 7.94 5.51
N HIS A 76 6.25 7.59 5.54
CA HIS A 76 5.71 6.58 6.43
C HIS A 76 5.55 5.25 5.69
N LEU A 77 6.32 4.24 6.07
CA LEU A 77 6.19 2.88 5.57
C LEU A 77 5.33 2.02 6.51
N TYR A 78 4.25 1.45 6.00
CA TYR A 78 3.42 0.47 6.70
C TYR A 78 3.66 -0.91 6.12
N ILE A 79 4.22 -1.81 6.92
CA ILE A 79 4.69 -3.13 6.49
C ILE A 79 3.80 -4.22 7.09
N ASN A 80 3.17 -4.99 6.22
CA ASN A 80 2.45 -6.22 6.53
C ASN A 80 2.85 -7.29 5.51
N SER A 81 4.08 -7.75 5.63
CA SER A 81 4.70 -8.71 4.72
C SER A 81 5.18 -9.95 5.49
N PRO A 82 5.02 -11.16 4.93
CA PRO A 82 5.57 -12.37 5.51
C PRO A 82 7.06 -12.60 5.22
N GLY A 83 7.71 -11.68 4.51
CA GLY A 83 8.97 -11.93 3.81
C GLY A 83 8.72 -12.20 2.33
#